data_AF-A0A9W7HNQ6-F1
#
_entry.id   AF-A0A9W7HNQ6-F1
#
_cell.length_a   1.000
_cell.length_b   1.000
_cell.length_c   1.000
_cell.angle_alpha   90.00
_cell.angle_beta   90.00
_cell.angle_gamma   90.00
#
_symmetry.space_group_name_H-M   'P 1'
#
loop_
_entity.id
_entity.type
_entity.pdbx_description
1 polymer ?
#
loop_
_entity_poly.entity_id
_entity_poly.type
_entity_poly.pdbx_seq_one_letter_code
_entity_poly.pdbx_strand_id
1 'polypeptide(L)'
;MELRDKIGKQGATGGTWNYRCNICGETRNGSYTRVKAHLLQILGEGVAICKKVTKSQKLEMLTLLEEWEKRKKPGASREVPLPSQCQSGIAIESSSKKGKSNLSPIAKSFNMNVMAQLDEEIARMFYTGGLPFNLTRNPRYQRAFTFTATHDIGGYVPPGYNKLRTSLLLQEKNNVEKLLQPIKPTWQEKRVTIVCDGWSDPTRKPLINFMATFGNGPMFLKAVNCFGEVKDKFFIANLMKEVIDEVGHQNVVQIITNNAANCKGAGEIIESMYPHIY
;
A
#
# COMPACT_ATOMS: atom_id res chain seq x y z
N MET A 1 2.02 -37.20 -22.84
CA MET A 1 3.39 -37.66 -23.16
C MET A 1 4.37 -36.97 -22.21
N GLU A 2 5.05 -37.70 -21.33
CA GLU A 2 6.06 -37.10 -20.45
C GLU A 2 7.28 -36.68 -21.28
N LEU A 3 7.52 -35.37 -21.37
CA LEU A 3 8.56 -34.78 -22.23
C LEU A 3 9.96 -34.75 -21.58
N ARG A 4 10.06 -35.24 -20.34
CA ARG A 4 11.32 -35.39 -19.59
C ARG A 4 11.18 -36.48 -18.53
N ASP A 5 12.31 -37.08 -18.20
CA ASP A 5 12.44 -37.95 -17.02
C ASP A 5 13.23 -37.21 -15.94
N LYS A 6 12.70 -37.17 -14.71
CA LYS A 6 13.42 -36.63 -13.56
C LYS A 6 14.43 -37.68 -13.07
N ILE A 7 15.71 -37.34 -13.09
CA ILE A 7 16.78 -38.27 -12.71
C ILE A 7 17.16 -38.11 -11.23
N GLY A 8 17.18 -36.88 -10.70
CA GLY A 8 17.54 -36.64 -9.30
C GLY A 8 17.61 -35.16 -8.93
N LYS A 9 17.53 -34.88 -7.64
CA LYS A 9 17.63 -33.53 -7.08
C LYS A 9 19.08 -33.26 -6.67
N GLN A 10 19.65 -32.13 -7.07
CA GLN A 10 20.97 -31.71 -6.59
C GLN A 10 20.81 -30.83 -5.36
N GLY A 11 21.30 -31.30 -4.21
CA GLY A 11 21.39 -30.54 -2.96
C GLY A 11 20.12 -30.54 -2.09
N ALA A 12 20.32 -30.35 -0.78
CA ALA A 12 19.25 -30.33 0.23
C ALA A 12 18.34 -29.08 0.10
N THR A 13 18.88 -27.97 -0.39
CA THR A 13 18.20 -26.67 -0.45
C THR A 13 18.34 -26.03 -1.83
N GLY A 14 17.39 -26.30 -2.73
CA GLY A 14 17.33 -25.72 -4.07
C GLY A 14 16.27 -26.37 -4.98
N GLY A 15 15.72 -25.60 -5.92
CA GLY A 15 14.68 -26.04 -6.88
C GLY A 15 15.20 -26.61 -8.21
N THR A 16 16.52 -26.83 -8.31
CA THR A 16 17.20 -27.29 -9.53
C THR A 16 17.18 -28.81 -9.60
N TRP A 17 16.69 -29.34 -10.73
CA TRP A 17 16.61 -30.80 -10.96
C TRP A 17 17.50 -31.20 -12.13
N ASN A 18 18.10 -32.38 -12.03
CA ASN A 18 18.66 -33.08 -13.17
C ASN A 18 17.51 -33.78 -13.91
N TYR A 19 17.41 -33.52 -15.21
CA TYR A 19 16.40 -34.10 -16.07
C TYR A 19 17.04 -34.63 -17.35
N ARG A 20 16.48 -35.72 -17.89
CA ARG A 20 16.79 -36.21 -19.23
C ARG A 20 15.75 -35.65 -20.19
N CYS A 21 16.19 -35.09 -21.30
CA CYS A 21 15.29 -34.73 -22.39
C CYS A 21 14.90 -35.99 -23.17
N ASN A 22 13.61 -36.30 -23.28
CA ASN A 22 13.14 -37.52 -23.93
C ASN A 22 13.23 -37.42 -25.47
N ILE A 23 13.59 -36.25 -26.01
CA ILE A 23 13.74 -36.01 -27.46
C ILE A 23 15.22 -36.08 -27.88
N CYS A 24 16.12 -35.34 -27.22
CA CYS A 24 17.55 -35.41 -27.57
C CYS A 24 18.32 -36.51 -26.82
N GLY A 25 17.82 -36.99 -25.68
CA GLY A 25 18.48 -37.96 -24.80
C GLY A 25 19.49 -37.35 -23.83
N GLU A 26 19.77 -36.04 -23.94
CA GLU A 26 20.77 -35.34 -23.13
C GLU A 26 20.26 -35.10 -21.70
N THR A 27 21.15 -35.28 -20.73
CA THR A 27 20.91 -34.93 -19.33
C THR A 27 21.34 -33.49 -19.06
N ARG A 28 20.44 -32.71 -18.44
CA ARG A 28 20.62 -31.28 -18.19
C ARG A 28 20.14 -30.93 -16.79
N ASN A 29 20.65 -29.83 -16.24
CA ASN A 29 20.26 -29.30 -14.95
C ASN A 29 19.45 -28.00 -15.11
N GLY A 30 18.31 -27.90 -14.43
CA GLY A 30 17.52 -26.67 -14.51
C GLY A 30 16.15 -26.73 -13.86
N SER A 31 15.53 -25.55 -13.77
CA SER A 31 14.13 -25.39 -13.39
C SER A 31 13.20 -25.76 -14.55
N TYR A 32 11.90 -25.77 -14.28
CA TYR A 32 10.87 -25.93 -15.32
C TYR A 32 11.04 -24.94 -16.48
N THR A 33 11.39 -23.69 -16.19
CA THR A 33 11.64 -22.64 -17.20
C THR A 33 12.74 -23.04 -18.18
N ARG A 34 13.84 -23.63 -17.69
CA ARG A 34 14.94 -24.11 -18.55
C ARG A 34 14.54 -25.32 -19.39
N VAL A 35 13.69 -26.20 -18.86
CA VAL A 35 13.13 -27.32 -19.65
C VAL A 35 12.26 -26.79 -20.78
N LYS A 36 11.38 -25.83 -20.48
CA LYS A 36 10.53 -25.16 -21.48
C LYS A 36 11.37 -24.51 -22.57
N ALA A 37 12.40 -23.75 -22.20
CA ALA A 37 13.29 -23.09 -23.15
C ALA A 37 14.07 -24.07 -24.05
N HIS A 38 14.57 -25.18 -23.47
CA HIS A 38 15.25 -26.23 -24.22
C HIS A 38 14.35 -26.86 -25.29
N LEU A 39 13.12 -27.24 -24.93
CA LEU A 39 12.18 -27.92 -25.84
C LEU A 39 11.58 -27.00 -26.90
N LEU A 40 11.26 -25.75 -26.54
CA LEU A 40 10.69 -24.76 -27.46
C LEU A 40 11.74 -24.00 -28.28
N GLN A 41 13.03 -24.32 -28.09
CA GLN A 41 14.16 -23.67 -28.75
C GLN A 41 14.17 -22.15 -28.52
N ILE A 42 13.93 -21.72 -27.27
CA ILE A 42 13.99 -20.31 -26.84
C ILE A 42 15.44 -19.99 -26.48
N LEU A 43 16.00 -18.93 -27.09
CA LEU A 43 17.37 -18.46 -26.85
C LEU A 43 17.42 -17.51 -25.64
N GLY A 44 18.57 -17.42 -24.98
CA GLY A 44 18.81 -16.45 -23.88
C GLY A 44 18.46 -16.93 -22.46
N GLU A 45 17.89 -18.13 -22.30
CA GLU A 45 17.41 -18.66 -20.99
C GLU A 45 18.46 -19.50 -20.22
N GLY A 46 19.75 -19.34 -20.55
CA GLY A 46 20.85 -20.03 -19.87
C GLY A 46 20.83 -21.56 -20.02
N VAL A 47 20.25 -22.08 -21.11
CA VAL A 47 20.21 -23.51 -21.46
C VAL A 47 20.29 -23.67 -22.99
N ALA A 48 21.10 -24.61 -23.47
CA ALA A 48 21.18 -24.86 -24.92
C ALA A 48 19.88 -25.45 -25.47
N ILE A 49 19.49 -25.10 -26.69
CA ILE A 49 18.25 -25.58 -27.32
C ILE A 49 18.31 -27.07 -27.70
N CYS A 50 17.15 -27.73 -27.76
CA CYS A 50 17.06 -29.10 -28.27
C CYS A 50 17.06 -29.09 -29.80
N LYS A 51 18.17 -29.53 -30.40
CA LYS A 51 18.31 -29.61 -31.87
C LYS A 51 17.47 -30.73 -32.51
N LYS A 52 17.06 -31.74 -31.74
CA LYS A 52 16.27 -32.89 -32.23
C LYS A 52 14.75 -32.64 -32.22
N VAL A 53 14.28 -31.50 -31.69
CA VAL A 53 12.86 -31.15 -31.74
C VAL A 53 12.48 -30.75 -33.17
N THR A 54 11.49 -31.45 -33.72
CA THR A 54 10.93 -31.13 -35.04
C THR A 54 9.98 -29.94 -34.98
N LYS A 55 9.72 -29.31 -36.14
CA LYS A 55 8.76 -28.19 -36.24
C LYS A 55 7.35 -28.57 -35.79
N SER A 56 6.91 -29.79 -36.12
CA SER A 56 5.58 -30.31 -35.73
C SER A 56 5.47 -30.48 -34.21
N GLN A 57 6.46 -31.10 -33.57
CA GLN A 57 6.50 -31.24 -32.10
C GLN A 57 6.55 -29.87 -31.40
N LYS A 58 7.32 -28.92 -31.93
CA LYS A 58 7.36 -27.55 -31.40
C LYS A 58 5.99 -26.88 -31.46
N LEU A 59 5.28 -27.03 -32.58
CA LEU A 59 3.95 -26.45 -32.75
C LEU A 59 2.95 -27.08 -31.77
N GLU A 60 2.94 -28.41 -31.65
CA GLU A 60 2.09 -29.13 -30.69
C GLU A 60 2.34 -28.67 -29.24
N MET A 61 3.61 -28.53 -28.84
CA MET A 61 3.98 -28.04 -27.51
C MET A 61 3.53 -26.58 -27.28
N LEU A 62 3.57 -25.73 -28.30
CA LEU A 62 3.06 -24.35 -28.21
C LEU A 62 1.53 -24.32 -28.08
N THR A 63 0.83 -25.14 -28.87
CA THR A 63 -0.64 -25.27 -28.79
C THR A 63 -1.08 -25.74 -27.41
N LEU A 64 -0.40 -26.73 -26.82
CA LEU A 64 -0.71 -27.21 -25.46
C LEU A 64 -0.47 -26.13 -24.38
N LEU A 65 0.54 -25.27 -24.55
CA LEU A 65 0.80 -24.16 -23.63
C LEU A 65 -0.28 -23.09 -23.73
N GLU A 66 -0.70 -22.74 -24.94
CA GLU A 66 -1.80 -21.80 -25.17
C GLU A 66 -3.13 -22.38 -24.66
N GLU A 67 -3.34 -23.68 -24.90
CA GLU A 67 -4.28 -24.61 -24.26
C GLU A 67 -4.44 -24.35 -22.76
N TRP A 68 -3.31 -24.49 -22.07
CA TRP A 68 -3.19 -24.37 -20.64
C TRP A 68 -3.35 -22.92 -20.15
N GLU A 69 -2.78 -21.93 -20.85
CA GLU A 69 -2.92 -20.51 -20.50
C GLU A 69 -4.39 -20.06 -20.57
N LYS A 70 -5.15 -20.53 -21.56
CA LYS A 70 -6.60 -20.29 -21.67
C LYS A 70 -7.41 -21.01 -20.57
N ARG A 71 -6.98 -22.21 -20.15
CA ARG A 71 -7.62 -22.99 -19.07
C ARG A 71 -7.22 -22.53 -17.68
N LYS A 72 -6.13 -21.79 -17.54
CA LYS A 72 -5.70 -21.17 -16.28
C LYS A 72 -6.70 -20.08 -15.94
N LYS A 73 -7.81 -20.48 -15.30
CA LYS A 73 -8.62 -19.55 -14.52
C LYS A 73 -7.65 -18.82 -13.59
N PRO A 74 -7.63 -17.48 -13.52
CA PRO A 74 -6.95 -16.81 -12.41
C PRO A 74 -7.47 -17.50 -11.16
N GLY A 75 -6.57 -18.09 -10.36
CA GLY A 75 -6.97 -18.96 -9.27
C GLY A 75 -8.03 -18.25 -8.46
N ALA A 76 -9.27 -18.71 -8.51
CA ALA A 76 -10.33 -18.16 -7.68
C ALA A 76 -9.79 -18.21 -6.25
N SER A 77 -9.81 -17.08 -5.56
CA SER A 77 -9.39 -16.98 -4.17
C SER A 77 -10.07 -18.13 -3.41
N ARG A 78 -9.30 -19.11 -2.94
CA ARG A 78 -9.85 -20.13 -2.05
C ARG A 78 -10.14 -19.41 -0.75
N GLU A 79 -11.40 -19.09 -0.51
CA GLU A 79 -11.82 -18.38 0.68
C GLU A 79 -11.56 -19.29 1.89
N VAL A 80 -10.75 -18.80 2.82
CA VAL A 80 -10.44 -19.53 4.06
C VAL A 80 -11.63 -19.34 5.00
N PRO A 81 -12.30 -20.41 5.46
CA PRO A 81 -13.46 -20.28 6.35
C PRO A 81 -13.11 -19.53 7.64
N LEU A 82 -14.06 -18.81 8.21
CA LEU A 82 -13.89 -18.16 9.51
C LEU A 82 -13.81 -19.22 10.64
N PRO A 83 -13.08 -18.97 11.75
CA PRO A 83 -13.05 -19.88 12.89
C PRO A 83 -14.44 -20.26 13.43
N SER A 84 -15.37 -19.31 13.49
CA SER A 84 -16.77 -19.53 13.87
C SER A 84 -17.53 -20.43 12.88
N GLN A 85 -17.11 -20.47 11.60
CA GLN A 85 -17.69 -21.33 10.56
C GLN A 85 -17.11 -22.74 10.56
N CYS A 86 -15.91 -22.97 11.10
CA CYS A 86 -15.28 -24.29 11.15
C CYS A 86 -15.90 -25.23 12.20
N GLN A 87 -16.66 -24.70 13.16
CA GLN A 87 -17.33 -25.51 14.19
C GLN A 87 -18.46 -26.39 13.62
N SER A 88 -18.86 -26.21 12.36
CA SER A 88 -19.86 -27.03 11.67
C SER A 88 -19.26 -28.08 10.71
N GLY A 89 -17.93 -28.21 10.61
CA GLY A 89 -17.29 -28.93 9.49
C GLY A 89 -16.21 -29.97 9.82
N ILE A 90 -15.99 -30.34 11.09
CA ILE A 90 -15.08 -31.44 11.44
C ILE A 90 -15.90 -32.66 11.82
N ALA A 91 -16.30 -33.44 10.81
CA ALA A 91 -16.75 -34.82 11.00
C ALA A 91 -15.50 -35.69 11.31
N ILE A 92 -15.16 -35.78 12.58
CA ILE A 92 -14.44 -36.94 13.10
C ILE A 92 -15.52 -37.92 13.54
N GLU A 93 -15.53 -39.09 12.92
CA GLU A 93 -16.38 -40.22 13.29
C GLU A 93 -16.05 -40.65 14.73
N SER A 94 -16.83 -40.15 15.68
CA SER A 94 -17.05 -40.82 16.94
C SER A 94 -18.46 -40.49 17.43
N SER A 95 -19.29 -41.52 17.39
CA SER A 95 -20.61 -41.63 17.97
C SER A 95 -20.69 -41.03 19.38
N SER A 96 -21.22 -39.81 19.53
CA SER A 96 -21.87 -39.29 20.75
C SER A 96 -22.46 -37.89 20.55
N LYS A 97 -23.79 -37.80 20.69
CA LYS A 97 -24.65 -36.65 21.06
C LYS A 97 -24.24 -35.22 20.65
N LYS A 98 -25.06 -34.65 19.75
CA LYS A 98 -25.28 -33.21 19.47
C LYS A 98 -24.85 -32.26 20.62
N GLY A 99 -23.73 -31.58 20.45
CA GLY A 99 -23.41 -30.36 21.19
C GLY A 99 -23.85 -29.13 20.41
N LYS A 100 -25.10 -28.67 20.59
CA LYS A 100 -25.45 -27.27 20.31
C LYS A 100 -24.57 -26.42 21.24
N SER A 101 -23.99 -25.32 20.75
CA SER A 101 -23.32 -24.36 21.64
C SER A 101 -24.27 -24.01 22.79
N ASN A 102 -23.82 -24.23 24.02
CA ASN A 102 -24.56 -23.98 25.26
C ASN A 102 -24.66 -22.46 25.55
N LEU A 103 -25.03 -21.66 24.55
CA LEU A 103 -25.35 -20.26 24.75
C LEU A 103 -26.75 -20.16 25.37
N SER A 104 -26.84 -19.48 26.51
CA SER A 104 -28.09 -19.22 27.19
C SER A 104 -29.08 -18.52 26.24
N PRO A 105 -30.40 -18.66 26.44
CA PRO A 105 -31.41 -17.93 25.66
C PRO A 105 -31.14 -16.42 25.62
N ILE A 106 -30.59 -15.87 26.71
CA ILE A 106 -30.17 -14.47 26.83
C ILE A 106 -29.00 -14.14 25.88
N ALA A 107 -27.99 -15.00 25.80
CA ALA A 107 -26.87 -14.81 24.87
C ALA A 107 -27.32 -14.88 23.38
N LYS A 108 -28.37 -15.65 23.09
CA LYS A 108 -28.98 -15.71 21.75
C LYS A 108 -29.79 -14.46 21.43
N SER A 109 -30.48 -13.87 22.41
CA SER A 109 -31.21 -12.59 22.21
C SER A 109 -30.28 -11.39 21.98
N PHE A 110 -29.01 -11.47 22.40
CA PHE A 110 -28.01 -10.42 22.15
C PHE A 110 -27.20 -10.62 20.86
N ASN A 111 -27.59 -11.53 19.94
CA ASN A 111 -26.85 -11.76 18.69
C ASN A 111 -25.34 -12.05 18.88
N MET A 112 -24.94 -12.71 19.97
CA MET A 112 -23.52 -12.95 20.31
C MET A 112 -22.74 -13.68 19.19
N ASN A 113 -23.40 -14.56 18.44
CA ASN A 113 -22.78 -15.26 17.31
C ASN A 113 -22.47 -14.32 16.13
N VAL A 114 -23.33 -13.32 15.88
CA VAL A 114 -23.14 -12.34 14.81
C VAL A 114 -22.02 -11.36 15.20
N MET A 115 -21.95 -10.97 16.47
CA MET A 115 -20.84 -10.17 16.99
C MET A 115 -19.51 -10.91 16.88
N ALA A 116 -19.45 -12.19 17.28
CA ALA A 116 -18.24 -12.99 17.13
C ALA A 116 -17.80 -13.12 15.66
N GLN A 117 -18.74 -13.29 14.73
CA GLN A 117 -18.43 -13.30 13.30
C GLN A 117 -17.90 -11.95 12.81
N LEU A 118 -18.49 -10.84 13.25
CA LEU A 118 -18.00 -9.50 12.91
C LEU A 118 -16.58 -9.27 13.44
N ASP A 119 -16.29 -9.70 14.67
CA ASP A 119 -14.97 -9.61 15.26
C ASP A 119 -13.94 -10.42 14.45
N GLU A 120 -14.31 -11.62 13.99
CA GLU A 120 -13.44 -12.45 13.14
C GLU A 120 -13.17 -11.82 11.77
N GLU A 121 -14.18 -11.20 11.13
CA GLU A 121 -14.01 -10.48 9.86
C GLU A 121 -13.10 -9.25 10.02
N ILE A 122 -13.32 -8.48 11.08
CA ILE A 122 -12.45 -7.36 11.44
C ILE A 122 -11.02 -7.87 11.67
N ALA A 123 -10.82 -8.91 12.47
CA ALA A 123 -9.49 -9.46 12.74
C ALA A 123 -8.79 -9.91 11.45
N ARG A 124 -9.53 -10.59 10.56
CA ARG A 124 -9.03 -11.01 9.26
C ARG A 124 -8.64 -9.83 8.37
N MET A 125 -9.40 -8.74 8.37
CA MET A 125 -9.03 -7.50 7.69
C MET A 125 -7.68 -6.95 8.20
N PHE A 126 -7.43 -6.98 9.52
CA PHE A 126 -6.15 -6.54 10.07
C PHE A 126 -4.98 -7.44 9.63
N TYR A 127 -5.16 -8.76 9.72
CA TYR A 127 -4.09 -9.71 9.41
C TYR A 127 -3.76 -9.76 7.92
N THR A 128 -4.79 -9.76 7.06
CA THR A 128 -4.61 -9.83 5.61
C THR A 128 -4.19 -8.49 5.00
N GLY A 129 -4.67 -7.37 5.57
CA GLY A 129 -4.32 -6.02 5.14
C GLY A 129 -3.02 -5.49 5.75
N GLY A 130 -2.41 -6.20 6.71
CA GLY A 130 -1.22 -5.73 7.42
C GLY A 130 -1.47 -4.45 8.21
N LEU A 131 -2.69 -4.27 8.74
CA LEU A 131 -3.06 -3.04 9.45
C LEU A 131 -2.45 -3.01 10.86
N PRO A 132 -1.91 -1.87 11.30
CA PRO A 132 -1.37 -1.75 12.66
C PRO A 132 -2.50 -1.81 13.69
N PHE A 133 -2.33 -2.62 14.74
CA PHE A 133 -3.35 -2.74 15.81
C PHE A 133 -3.67 -1.41 16.50
N ASN A 134 -2.74 -0.46 16.48
CA ASN A 134 -2.96 0.89 17.02
C ASN A 134 -4.11 1.64 16.32
N LEU A 135 -4.50 1.24 15.09
CA LEU A 135 -5.67 1.77 14.40
C LEU A 135 -6.96 1.63 15.24
N THR A 136 -7.08 0.56 16.03
CA THR A 136 -8.25 0.31 16.90
C THR A 136 -8.41 1.36 18.01
N ARG A 137 -7.33 2.06 18.38
CA ARG A 137 -7.35 3.14 19.36
C ARG A 137 -7.82 4.47 18.77
N ASN A 138 -7.94 4.58 17.45
CA ASN A 138 -8.45 5.78 16.81
C ASN A 138 -9.97 5.87 17.05
N PRO A 139 -10.50 6.95 17.67
CA PRO A 139 -11.94 7.10 17.88
C PRO A 139 -12.77 7.04 16.59
N ARG A 140 -12.18 7.40 15.45
CA ARG A 140 -12.82 7.31 14.13
C ARG A 140 -13.08 5.87 13.70
N TYR A 141 -12.21 4.94 14.08
CA TYR A 141 -12.38 3.51 13.85
C TYR A 141 -13.66 3.01 14.52
N GLN A 142 -13.78 3.26 15.84
CA GLN A 142 -14.97 2.87 16.61
C GLN A 142 -16.23 3.55 16.05
N ARG A 143 -16.18 4.86 15.80
CA ARG A 143 -17.31 5.61 15.24
C ARG A 143 -17.80 5.05 13.90
N ALA A 144 -16.91 4.60 13.02
CA ALA A 144 -17.30 4.04 11.73
C ALA A 144 -18.13 2.76 11.89
N PHE A 145 -17.66 1.80 12.69
CA PHE A 145 -18.38 0.54 12.93
C PHE A 145 -19.66 0.75 13.75
N THR A 146 -19.62 1.63 14.77
CA THR A 146 -20.82 1.99 15.53
C THR A 146 -21.87 2.62 14.62
N PHE A 147 -21.48 3.54 13.73
CA PHE A 147 -22.40 4.18 12.80
C PHE A 147 -23.10 3.16 11.91
N THR A 148 -22.35 2.20 11.34
CA THR A 148 -22.93 1.14 10.52
C THR A 148 -23.77 0.14 11.31
N ALA A 149 -23.48 -0.07 12.59
CA ALA A 149 -24.23 -1.00 13.44
C ALA A 149 -25.55 -0.39 13.95
N THR A 150 -25.63 0.93 14.09
CA THR A 150 -26.82 1.64 14.59
C THR A 150 -27.72 2.20 13.49
N HIS A 151 -27.26 2.24 12.25
CA HIS A 151 -28.03 2.74 11.12
C HIS A 151 -28.27 1.61 10.11
N ASP A 152 -29.53 1.40 9.72
CA ASP A 152 -29.87 0.52 8.62
C ASP A 152 -29.63 1.24 7.29
N ILE A 153 -28.47 0.99 6.68
CA ILE A 153 -28.07 1.60 5.41
C ILE A 153 -28.07 0.54 4.32
N GLY A 154 -29.28 0.15 3.89
CA GLY A 154 -29.50 -0.84 2.85
C GLY A 154 -28.68 -0.56 1.58
N GLY A 155 -27.86 -1.53 1.18
CA GLY A 155 -27.02 -1.43 -0.03
C GLY A 155 -25.77 -0.56 0.11
N TYR A 156 -25.44 -0.09 1.32
CA TYR A 156 -24.20 0.65 1.53
C TYR A 156 -22.96 -0.22 1.29
N VAL A 157 -22.02 0.33 0.53
CA VAL A 157 -20.70 -0.27 0.30
C VAL A 157 -19.64 0.70 0.84
N PRO A 158 -18.74 0.25 1.73
CA PRO A 158 -17.65 1.07 2.22
C PRO A 158 -16.81 1.68 1.08
N PRO A 159 -16.22 2.88 1.27
CA PRO A 159 -15.43 3.51 0.22
C PRO A 159 -14.24 2.65 -0.22
N GLY A 160 -14.17 2.36 -1.52
CA GLY A 160 -13.03 1.66 -2.11
C GLY A 160 -11.78 2.53 -2.26
N TYR A 161 -10.67 1.90 -2.65
CA TYR A 161 -9.34 2.52 -2.78
C TYR A 161 -9.34 3.89 -3.48
N ASN A 162 -9.90 3.96 -4.69
CA ASN A 162 -9.91 5.20 -5.49
C ASN A 162 -10.71 6.32 -4.82
N LYS A 163 -11.87 5.99 -4.26
CA LYS A 163 -12.75 6.97 -3.59
C LYS A 163 -12.08 7.56 -2.35
N LEU A 164 -11.35 6.75 -1.58
CA LEU A 164 -10.58 7.21 -0.42
C LEU A 164 -9.44 8.15 -0.81
N ARG A 165 -8.61 7.76 -1.78
CA ARG A 165 -7.40 8.54 -2.14
C ARG A 165 -7.65 9.78 -3.00
N THR A 166 -8.86 9.97 -3.53
CA THR A 166 -9.19 11.13 -4.38
C THR A 166 -10.33 11.96 -3.78
N SER A 167 -11.58 11.58 -4.01
CA SER A 167 -12.74 12.45 -3.75
C SER A 167 -12.97 12.69 -2.26
N LEU A 168 -12.90 11.64 -1.43
CA LEU A 168 -13.07 11.80 0.02
C LEU A 168 -11.89 12.58 0.64
N LEU A 169 -10.66 12.35 0.16
CA LEU A 169 -9.50 13.10 0.59
C LEU A 169 -9.62 14.59 0.23
N LEU A 170 -10.09 14.90 -0.98
CA LEU A 170 -10.32 16.28 -1.42
C LEU A 170 -11.43 16.95 -0.59
N GLN A 171 -12.51 16.22 -0.30
CA GLN A 171 -13.58 16.71 0.56
C GLN A 171 -13.08 17.04 1.98
N GLU A 172 -12.28 16.15 2.58
CA GLU A 172 -11.70 16.38 3.90
C GLU A 172 -10.72 17.57 3.88
N LYS A 173 -9.87 17.67 2.86
CA LYS A 173 -8.98 18.82 2.66
C LYS A 173 -9.78 20.12 2.61
N ASN A 174 -10.85 20.17 1.82
CA ASN A 174 -11.69 21.35 1.68
C ASN A 174 -12.44 21.67 2.99
N ASN A 175 -12.84 20.65 3.76
CA ASN A 175 -13.45 20.84 5.07
C ASN A 175 -12.45 21.48 6.05
N VAL A 176 -11.23 20.95 6.13
CA VAL A 176 -10.16 21.53 6.96
C VAL A 176 -9.87 22.97 6.54
N GLU A 177 -9.74 23.23 5.23
CA GLU A 177 -9.51 24.59 4.72
C GLU A 177 -10.60 25.57 5.17
N LYS A 178 -11.88 25.18 5.07
CA LYS A 178 -13.02 25.99 5.57
C LYS A 178 -12.93 26.26 7.07
N LEU A 179 -12.50 25.29 7.87
CA LEU A 179 -12.30 25.47 9.31
C LEU A 179 -11.13 26.41 9.64
N LEU A 180 -10.14 26.52 8.74
CA LEU A 180 -8.99 27.42 8.90
C LEU A 180 -9.29 28.85 8.45
N GLN A 181 -10.21 29.06 7.51
CA GLN A 181 -10.60 30.39 7.02
C GLN A 181 -10.87 31.44 8.11
N PRO A 182 -11.64 31.17 9.19
CA PRO A 182 -11.84 32.16 10.25
C PRO A 182 -10.59 32.46 11.09
N ILE A 183 -9.56 31.60 11.02
CA ILE A 183 -8.30 31.75 11.77
C ILE A 183 -7.30 32.60 10.98
N LYS A 184 -7.28 32.49 9.64
CA LYS A 184 -6.31 33.19 8.78
C LYS A 184 -6.29 34.72 8.96
N PRO A 185 -7.43 35.43 9.11
CA PRO A 185 -7.42 36.87 9.37
C PRO A 185 -6.64 37.29 10.62
N THR A 186 -6.57 36.41 11.64
CA THR A 186 -5.83 36.72 12.89
C THR A 186 -4.32 36.84 12.68
N TRP A 187 -3.79 36.44 11.52
CA TRP A 187 -2.39 36.61 11.14
C TRP A 187 -1.96 38.08 11.11
N GLN A 188 -2.87 39.01 10.77
CA GLN A 188 -2.55 40.44 10.71
C GLN A 188 -2.21 41.00 12.10
N GLU A 189 -2.96 40.59 13.12
CA GLU A 189 -2.78 41.04 14.50
C GLU A 189 -1.68 40.26 15.21
N LYS A 190 -1.71 38.93 15.11
CA LYS A 190 -0.82 38.03 15.87
C LYS A 190 0.55 37.87 15.24
N ARG A 191 0.67 38.22 13.95
CA ARG A 191 1.83 37.97 13.10
C ARG A 191 2.17 36.48 12.99
N VAL A 192 2.94 36.13 11.97
CA VAL A 192 3.23 34.74 11.62
C VAL A 192 4.73 34.52 11.53
N THR A 193 5.20 33.47 12.19
CA THR A 193 6.51 32.86 11.92
C THR A 193 6.31 31.67 10.99
N ILE A 194 6.98 31.66 9.85
CA ILE A 194 6.99 30.51 8.95
C ILE A 194 8.14 29.58 9.37
N VAL A 195 7.85 28.29 9.52
CA VAL A 195 8.85 27.26 9.77
C VAL A 195 8.94 26.40 8.53
N CYS A 196 10.14 26.32 7.97
CA CYS A 196 10.46 25.50 6.81
C CYS A 196 11.43 24.40 7.22
N ASP A 197 11.06 23.16 6.97
CA ASP A 197 11.95 22.01 7.14
C ASP A 197 12.04 21.19 5.86
N GLY A 198 13.19 20.58 5.65
CA GLY A 198 13.50 19.77 4.48
C GLY A 198 14.05 18.44 4.92
N TRP A 199 13.38 17.35 4.54
CA TRP A 199 13.84 16.00 4.82
C TRP A 199 13.86 15.15 3.54
N SER A 200 14.59 14.05 3.60
CA SER A 200 14.61 13.04 2.55
C SER A 200 14.26 11.71 3.19
N ASP A 201 13.29 11.01 2.63
CA ASP A 201 12.94 9.68 3.13
C ASP A 201 14.07 8.65 2.86
N PRO A 202 14.04 7.45 3.47
CA PRO A 202 15.04 6.41 3.21
C PRO A 202 15.13 5.97 1.74
N THR A 203 14.09 6.24 0.95
CA THR A 203 14.05 5.98 -0.50
C THR A 203 14.54 7.16 -1.33
N ARG A 204 15.15 8.17 -0.69
CA ARG A 204 15.65 9.41 -1.30
C ARG A 204 14.57 10.21 -2.01
N LYS A 205 13.35 10.25 -1.46
CA LYS A 205 12.32 11.18 -1.90
C LYS A 205 12.40 12.44 -1.05
N PRO A 206 12.95 13.53 -1.61
CA PRO A 206 13.00 14.79 -0.90
C PRO A 206 11.62 15.43 -0.73
N LEU A 207 11.35 15.94 0.47
CA LEU A 207 10.20 16.79 0.78
C LEU A 207 10.67 18.08 1.44
N ILE A 208 9.95 19.17 1.20
CA ILE A 208 10.04 20.42 1.98
C ILE A 208 8.65 20.73 2.53
N ASN A 209 8.54 20.97 3.84
CA ASN A 209 7.29 21.31 4.52
C ASN A 209 7.34 22.71 5.13
N PHE A 210 6.21 23.40 5.05
CA PHE A 210 6.00 24.74 5.56
C PHE A 210 4.86 24.74 6.58
N MET A 211 5.11 25.34 7.73
CA MET A 211 4.14 25.53 8.80
C MET A 211 4.11 27.01 9.21
N ALA A 212 2.93 27.57 9.42
CA ALA A 212 2.77 28.83 10.12
C ALA A 212 2.72 28.56 11.63
N THR A 213 3.43 29.36 12.42
CA THR A 213 3.35 29.35 13.88
C THR A 213 3.00 30.76 14.35
N PHE A 214 1.95 30.86 15.16
CA PHE A 214 1.39 32.12 15.64
C PHE A 214 0.57 31.87 16.91
N GLY A 215 0.01 32.91 17.52
CA GLY A 215 -0.64 32.81 18.83
C GLY A 215 -1.85 31.87 18.94
N ASN A 216 -2.40 31.34 17.84
CA ASN A 216 -3.45 30.30 17.86
C ASN A 216 -2.90 28.87 17.70
N GLY A 217 -1.58 28.70 17.67
CA GLY A 217 -0.92 27.42 17.47
C GLY A 217 -0.37 27.23 16.05
N PRO A 218 0.25 26.07 15.78
CA PRO A 218 0.80 25.74 14.47
C PRO A 218 -0.29 25.43 13.45
N MET A 219 -0.11 25.89 12.22
CA MET A 219 -0.95 25.57 11.06
C MET A 219 -0.07 25.03 9.93
N PHE A 220 -0.45 23.90 9.35
CA PHE A 220 0.20 23.40 8.15
C PHE A 220 -0.18 24.26 6.94
N LEU A 221 0.81 24.70 6.17
CA LEU A 221 0.58 25.51 4.97
C LEU A 221 0.73 24.65 3.72
N LYS A 222 1.90 24.03 3.55
CA LYS A 222 2.28 23.40 2.29
C LYS A 222 3.33 22.31 2.54
N ALA A 223 3.29 21.26 1.73
CA ALA A 223 4.41 20.35 1.57
C ALA A 223 4.65 20.12 0.08
N VAL A 224 5.92 20.16 -0.31
CA VAL A 224 6.35 20.09 -1.70
C VAL A 224 7.22 18.85 -1.86
N ASN A 225 6.79 17.93 -2.72
CA ASN A 225 7.62 16.83 -3.18
C ASN A 225 8.65 17.39 -4.16
N CYS A 226 9.94 17.29 -3.83
CA CYS A 226 11.03 17.81 -4.66
C CYS A 226 11.72 16.70 -5.46
N PHE A 227 11.07 15.54 -5.65
CA PHE A 227 11.67 14.44 -6.39
C PHE A 227 11.94 14.84 -7.84
N GLY A 228 13.19 14.74 -8.29
CA GLY A 228 13.63 15.18 -9.62
C GLY A 228 14.12 16.62 -9.68
N GLU A 229 13.97 17.41 -8.62
CA GLU A 229 14.40 18.80 -8.55
C GLU A 229 15.76 18.96 -7.87
N VAL A 230 16.52 19.96 -8.30
CA VAL A 230 17.75 20.38 -7.62
C VAL A 230 17.37 21.36 -6.51
N LYS A 231 17.57 20.97 -5.25
CA LYS A 231 17.30 21.81 -4.07
C LYS A 231 18.38 22.87 -3.85
N ASP A 232 18.67 23.69 -4.85
CA ASP A 232 19.56 24.83 -4.67
C ASP A 232 18.88 25.94 -3.84
N LYS A 233 19.64 26.97 -3.50
CA LYS A 233 19.13 28.11 -2.72
C LYS A 233 18.02 28.88 -3.44
N PHE A 234 18.02 28.91 -4.78
CA PHE A 234 17.02 29.64 -5.56
C PHE A 234 15.68 28.91 -5.57
N PHE A 235 15.71 27.59 -5.73
CA PHE A 235 14.53 26.73 -5.63
C PHE A 235 13.86 26.87 -4.25
N ILE A 236 14.65 26.79 -3.18
CA ILE A 236 14.13 26.91 -1.81
C ILE A 236 13.58 28.33 -1.57
N ALA A 237 14.27 29.38 -2.01
CA ALA A 237 13.80 30.75 -1.89
C ALA A 237 12.49 30.99 -2.65
N ASN A 238 12.33 30.41 -3.84
CA ASN A 238 11.07 30.51 -4.59
C ASN A 238 9.91 29.86 -3.83
N LEU A 239 10.12 28.69 -3.21
CA LEU A 239 9.09 28.06 -2.38
C LEU A 239 8.74 28.88 -1.15
N MET A 240 9.73 29.49 -0.49
CA MET A 240 9.50 30.42 0.62
C MET A 240 8.67 31.61 0.17
N LYS A 241 9.04 32.21 -0.97
CA LYS A 241 8.31 33.34 -1.56
C LYS A 241 6.84 33.01 -1.83
N GLU A 242 6.54 31.88 -2.46
CA GLU A 242 5.16 31.44 -2.68
C GLU A 242 4.36 31.37 -1.37
N VAL A 243 4.97 30.84 -0.30
CA VAL A 243 4.32 30.73 1.01
C VAL A 243 4.15 32.10 1.67
N ILE A 244 5.14 33.00 1.54
CA ILE A 244 5.05 34.38 2.01
C ILE A 244 3.90 35.10 1.28
N ASP A 245 3.77 34.92 -0.03
CA ASP A 245 2.71 35.52 -0.84
C ASP A 245 1.33 34.97 -0.45
N GLU A 246 1.21 33.68 -0.16
CA GLU A 246 -0.02 33.05 0.34
C GLU A 246 -0.43 33.56 1.74
N VAL A 247 0.53 33.82 2.63
CA VAL A 247 0.28 34.35 3.98
C VAL A 247 0.07 35.88 3.97
N GLY A 248 0.64 36.56 2.97
CA GLY A 248 0.80 38.00 2.90
C GLY A 248 2.06 38.44 3.63
N HIS A 249 3.03 39.00 2.89
CA HIS A 249 4.34 39.38 3.43
C HIS A 249 4.28 40.33 4.63
N GLN A 250 3.24 41.16 4.73
CA GLN A 250 2.99 42.06 5.86
C GLN A 250 2.66 41.33 7.16
N ASN A 251 2.15 40.10 7.07
CA ASN A 251 1.78 39.29 8.23
C ASN A 251 2.97 38.46 8.74
N VAL A 252 3.98 38.25 7.91
CA VAL A 252 5.17 37.45 8.24
C VAL A 252 6.18 38.30 8.98
N VAL A 253 6.70 37.78 10.09
CA VAL A 253 7.76 38.44 10.89
C VAL A 253 9.10 37.75 10.71
N GLN A 254 9.12 36.42 10.59
CA GLN A 254 10.36 35.68 10.45
C GLN A 254 10.17 34.32 9.77
N ILE A 255 11.26 33.77 9.24
CA ILE A 255 11.32 32.43 8.66
C ILE A 255 12.41 31.60 9.34
N ILE A 256 11.99 30.53 10.02
CA ILE A 256 12.90 29.58 10.67
C ILE A 256 13.18 28.43 9.70
N THR A 257 14.46 28.18 9.45
CA THR A 257 14.93 27.06 8.61
C THR A 257 16.01 26.24 9.28
N ASN A 258 16.33 25.08 8.70
CA ASN A 258 17.49 24.32 9.13
C ASN A 258 18.81 24.99 8.68
N ASN A 259 19.92 24.59 9.31
CA ASN A 259 21.24 25.19 9.14
C ASN A 259 21.96 24.76 7.83
N ALA A 260 21.28 24.08 6.90
CA ALA A 260 21.90 23.62 5.66
C ALA A 260 22.33 24.81 4.77
N ALA A 261 23.43 24.66 4.04
CA ALA A 261 24.00 25.75 3.22
C ALA A 261 23.00 26.35 2.22
N ASN A 262 22.19 25.50 1.57
CA ASN A 262 21.18 25.97 0.62
C ASN A 262 20.03 26.71 1.32
N CYS A 263 19.67 26.33 2.55
CA CYS A 263 18.67 27.02 3.35
C CYS A 263 19.17 28.39 3.82
N LYS A 264 20.44 28.50 4.23
CA LYS A 264 21.06 29.80 4.54
C LYS A 264 21.04 30.74 3.35
N GLY A 265 21.52 30.27 2.21
CA GLY A 265 21.52 31.07 0.99
C GLY A 265 20.10 31.46 0.52
N ALA A 266 19.10 30.61 0.79
CA ALA A 266 17.70 30.95 0.52
C ALA A 266 17.18 32.03 1.49
N GLY A 267 17.55 31.94 2.77
CA GLY A 267 17.25 32.95 3.78
C GLY A 267 17.80 34.33 3.41
N GLU A 268 19.08 34.40 3.01
CA GLU A 268 19.72 35.65 2.55
C GLU A 268 18.97 36.26 1.35
N ILE A 269 18.51 35.42 0.42
CA ILE A 269 17.71 35.85 -0.74
C ILE A 269 16.37 36.44 -0.26
N ILE A 270 15.68 35.78 0.67
CA ILE A 270 14.39 36.27 1.21
C ILE A 270 14.56 37.56 1.99
N GLU A 271 15.58 37.67 2.84
CA GLU A 271 15.89 38.88 3.60
C GLU A 271 16.13 40.08 2.66
N SER A 272 16.83 39.85 1.54
CA SER A 272 17.04 40.90 0.52
C SER A 272 15.75 41.34 -0.18
N MET A 273 14.77 40.44 -0.33
CA MET A 273 13.48 40.73 -0.96
C MET A 273 12.48 41.37 0.01
N TYR A 274 12.53 41.00 1.29
CA TYR A 274 11.60 41.45 2.32
C TYR A 274 12.39 41.88 3.57
N PRO A 275 12.94 43.11 3.60
CA PRO A 275 13.83 43.57 4.68
C PRO A 275 13.23 43.60 6.10
N HIS A 276 11.90 43.44 6.22
CA HIS A 276 11.18 43.37 7.50
C HIS A 276 10.95 41.94 8.01
N ILE A 277 11.35 40.92 7.23
CA ILE A 277 11.24 39.50 7.57
C ILE A 277 12.62 39.00 7.99
N TYR A 278 12.73 38.47 9.21
CA TYR A 278 13.97 37.99 9.82
C TYR A 278 14.19 36.48 9.72
#